data_AF-E2C9C8-F1
#
_entry.id   AF-E2C9C8-F1
#
_cell.length_a   1.000
_cell.length_b   1.000
_cell.length_c   1.000
_cell.angle_alpha   90.00
_cell.angle_beta   90.00
_cell.angle_gamma   90.00
#
_symmetry.space_group_name_H-M   'P 1'
#
loop_
_entity.id
_entity.type
_entity.pdbx_description
1 polymer ?
#
loop_
_entity_poly.entity_id
_entity_poly.type
_entity_poly.pdbx_seq_one_letter_code
_entity_poly.pdbx_strand_id
1 'polypeptide(L)'
;MHVRFGQEILYLEGWCARTQYNACCRLLGPGINIHLAENQLLREIFHLGNKVLPIPSSQKTSKLERTLMNAAAFKARTIQRNKNRDKRSAAMAP
;
A
#
# COMPACT_ATOMS: atom_id res chain seq x y z
N MET A 1 -1.60 -0.77 8.97
CA MET A 1 -1.87 -1.85 7.99
C MET A 1 -2.40 -1.19 6.73
N HIS A 2 -2.10 -1.69 5.53
CA HIS A 2 -2.67 -1.12 4.32
C HIS A 2 -3.36 -2.21 3.50
N VAL A 3 -4.51 -1.86 2.91
CA VAL A 3 -5.32 -2.75 2.07
C VAL A 3 -5.41 -2.10 0.70
N ARG A 4 -4.97 -2.80 -0.33
CA ARG A 4 -5.10 -2.34 -1.71
C ARG A 4 -6.41 -2.84 -2.31
N PHE A 5 -7.21 -1.93 -2.85
CA PHE A 5 -8.45 -2.24 -3.55
C PHE A 5 -8.45 -1.48 -4.88
N GLY A 6 -8.36 -2.20 -5.99
CA GLY A 6 -8.18 -1.60 -7.31
C GLY A 6 -6.91 -0.73 -7.39
N GLN A 7 -7.11 0.56 -7.67
CA GLN A 7 -6.04 1.56 -7.81
C GLN A 7 -5.79 2.36 -6.51
N GLU A 8 -6.64 2.18 -5.50
CA GLU A 8 -6.58 2.90 -4.24
C GLU A 8 -5.98 2.01 -3.13
N ILE A 9 -5.50 2.66 -2.08
CA ILE A 9 -4.97 2.00 -0.89
C ILE A 9 -5.65 2.60 0.33
N LEU A 10 -6.31 1.76 1.12
CA LEU A 10 -6.85 2.12 2.42
C LEU A 10 -5.78 1.94 3.48
N TYR A 11 -5.42 3.03 4.15
CA TYR A 11 -4.51 3.02 5.30
C TYR A 11 -5.31 2.87 6.59
N LEU A 12 -5.17 1.71 7.23
CA LEU A 12 -5.81 1.41 8.50
C LEU A 12 -4.89 1.80 9.65
N GLU A 13 -4.99 3.07 10.03
CA GLU A 13 -4.28 3.68 11.15
C GLU A 13 -5.01 3.40 12.47
N GLY A 14 -4.26 2.92 13.47
CA GLY A 14 -4.82 2.60 14.79
C GLY A 14 -5.75 1.37 14.85
N TRP A 15 -6.25 1.08 16.05
CA TRP A 15 -7.09 -0.10 16.32
C TRP A 15 -8.51 0.08 15.80
N CYS A 16 -9.10 1.26 15.98
CA CYS A 16 -10.50 1.53 15.63
C CYS A 16 -10.78 1.27 14.14
N ALA A 17 -9.99 1.86 13.23
CA ALA A 17 -10.15 1.66 11.79
C ALA A 17 -9.98 0.18 11.39
N ARG A 18 -9.04 -0.54 12.01
CA ARG A 18 -8.85 -1.98 11.79
C ARG A 18 -10.07 -2.80 12.23
N THR A 19 -10.64 -2.48 13.39
CA THR A 19 -11.83 -3.17 13.91
C THR A 19 -13.05 -2.94 13.03
N GLN A 20 -13.28 -1.70 12.59
CA GLN A 20 -14.37 -1.36 11.67
C GLN A 20 -14.21 -2.09 10.33
N TYR A 21 -13.01 -2.04 9.73
CA TYR A 21 -12.70 -2.77 8.51
C TYR A 21 -12.94 -4.28 8.66
N ASN A 22 -12.49 -4.89 9.74
CA ASN A 22 -12.70 -6.32 9.99
C ASN A 22 -14.18 -6.67 10.15
N ALA A 23 -14.98 -5.79 10.79
CA ALA A 23 -16.44 -5.97 10.87
C ALA A 23 -17.08 -5.91 9.47
N CYS A 24 -16.70 -4.93 8.65
CA CYS A 24 -17.15 -4.85 7.25
C CYS A 24 -16.75 -6.08 6.45
N CYS A 25 -15.53 -6.61 6.62
CA CYS A 25 -15.09 -7.83 5.95
C CYS A 25 -15.92 -9.06 6.34
N ARG A 26 -16.36 -9.17 7.59
CA ARG A 26 -17.24 -10.27 8.02
C ARG A 26 -18.62 -10.21 7.37
N LEU A 27 -19.14 -9.00 7.17
CA LEU A 27 -20.47 -8.77 6.59
C LEU A 27 -20.47 -8.84 5.06
N LEU A 28 -19.48 -8.21 4.43
CA LEU A 28 -19.41 -8.02 2.97
C LEU A 28 -18.53 -9.09 2.28
N GLY A 29 -17.71 -9.80 3.05
CA GLY A 29 -16.89 -10.89 2.56
C GLY A 29 -15.98 -10.47 1.39
N PRO A 30 -15.90 -11.29 0.32
CA PRO A 30 -15.12 -10.99 -0.87
C PRO A 30 -15.52 -9.68 -1.59
N GLY A 31 -16.75 -9.21 -1.39
CA GLY A 31 -17.29 -8.00 -2.01
C GLY A 31 -16.73 -6.70 -1.42
N ILE A 32 -15.97 -6.76 -0.32
CA ILE A 32 -15.47 -5.57 0.39
C ILE A 32 -14.75 -4.58 -0.53
N ASN A 33 -13.98 -5.05 -1.52
CA ASN A 33 -13.25 -4.17 -2.43
C ASN A 33 -14.17 -3.34 -3.33
N ILE A 34 -15.31 -3.91 -3.75
CA ILE A 34 -16.31 -3.20 -4.56
C ILE A 34 -16.97 -2.13 -3.69
N HIS A 35 -17.34 -2.49 -2.46
CA HIS A 35 -17.97 -1.53 -1.55
C HIS A 35 -17.02 -0.40 -1.13
N LEU A 36 -15.74 -0.67 -0.91
CA LEU A 36 -14.76 0.40 -0.65
C LEU A 36 -14.63 1.38 -1.83
N ALA A 37 -14.80 0.92 -3.07
CA ALA A 37 -14.73 1.77 -4.25
C ALA A 37 -16.04 2.54 -4.52
N GLU A 38 -17.19 1.88 -4.37
CA GLU A 38 -18.49 2.35 -4.87
C GLU A 38 -19.44 2.85 -3.77
N ASN A 39 -19.32 2.37 -2.54
CA ASN A 39 -20.26 2.69 -1.47
C ASN A 39 -19.87 4.00 -0.77
N GLN A 40 -20.67 5.05 -0.98
CA GLN A 40 -20.41 6.38 -0.43
C GLN A 40 -20.26 6.39 1.11
N LEU A 41 -21.11 5.65 1.83
CA LEU A 41 -21.04 5.56 3.30
C LEU A 41 -19.72 4.96 3.76
N LEU A 42 -19.25 3.86 3.16
CA LEU A 42 -17.95 3.29 3.52
C LEU A 42 -16.79 4.22 3.15
N ARG A 43 -16.90 4.94 2.04
CA ARG A 43 -15.90 5.94 1.66
C ARG A 43 -15.81 7.07 2.68
N GLU A 44 -16.93 7.48 3.26
CA GLU A 44 -16.98 8.48 4.34
C GLU A 44 -16.39 7.92 5.64
N ILE A 45 -16.82 6.73 6.07
CA ILE A 45 -16.30 6.07 7.29
C ILE A 45 -14.77 5.94 7.26
N PHE A 46 -14.23 5.56 6.10
CA PHE A 46 -12.79 5.38 5.92
C PHE A 46 -12.06 6.61 5.36
N HIS A 47 -12.74 7.75 5.23
CA HIS A 47 -12.19 9.02 4.73
C HIS A 47 -11.46 8.88 3.38
N LEU A 48 -12.00 8.06 2.47
CA LEU A 48 -11.44 7.80 1.15
C LEU A 48 -11.75 8.91 0.13
N GLY A 49 -12.61 9.88 0.47
CA GLY A 49 -13.00 11.00 -0.40
C GLY A 49 -14.07 10.64 -1.44
N ASN A 50 -13.93 11.16 -2.67
CA ASN A 50 -14.77 10.78 -3.81
C ASN A 50 -14.22 9.56 -4.54
N LYS A 51 -15.10 8.80 -5.19
CA LYS A 51 -14.71 7.65 -6.03
C LYS A 51 -13.65 8.05 -7.07
N VAL A 52 -12.58 7.27 -7.15
CA VAL A 52 -11.56 7.42 -8.18
C VAL A 52 -12.04 6.80 -9.49
N LEU A 53 -12.01 7.58 -10.57
CA LEU A 53 -12.33 7.10 -11.90
C LEU A 53 -11.16 6.26 -12.47
N PRO A 54 -11.44 5.20 -13.25
CA PRO A 54 -10.38 4.40 -13.85
C PRO A 54 -9.43 5.26 -14.69
N ILE A 55 -8.12 5.16 -14.40
CA ILE A 55 -7.09 5.78 -15.23
C ILE A 55 -7.18 5.23 -16.67
N PRO A 56 -7.24 6.08 -17.71
CA PRO A 56 -7.28 5.64 -19.09
C PRO A 56 -6.04 4.82 -19.44
N SER A 57 -6.19 3.83 -20.33
CA SER A 57 -5.11 2.89 -20.69
C SER A 57 -3.85 3.58 -21.22
N SER A 58 -3.98 4.78 -21.78
CA SER A 58 -2.87 5.62 -22.29
C SER A 58 -1.95 6.18 -21.19
N GLN A 59 -2.38 6.18 -19.93
CA GLN A 59 -1.61 6.71 -18.79
C GLN A 59 -0.97 5.59 -17.94
N LYS A 60 -1.01 4.34 -18.41
CA LYS A 60 -0.40 3.22 -17.69
C LYS A 60 1.13 3.28 -17.83
N THR A 61 1.83 3.22 -16.70
CA THR A 61 3.30 3.08 -16.65
C THR A 61 3.76 1.91 -17.51
N SER A 62 4.71 2.15 -18.40
CA SER A 62 5.33 1.10 -19.21
C SER A 62 6.07 0.08 -18.33
N LYS A 63 6.22 -1.15 -18.83
CA LYS A 63 7.01 -2.21 -18.17
C LYS A 63 8.45 -1.76 -17.91
N LEU A 64 9.04 -1.00 -18.85
CA LEU A 64 10.39 -0.48 -18.71
C LEU A 64 10.47 0.54 -17.56
N GLU A 65 9.57 1.51 -17.54
CA GLU A 65 9.51 2.54 -16.49
C GLU A 65 9.35 1.91 -15.09
N ARG A 66 8.46 0.92 -14.97
CA ARG A 66 8.27 0.18 -13.71
C ARG A 66 9.54 -0.55 -13.28
N THR A 67 10.24 -1.18 -14.23
CA THR A 67 11.51 -1.87 -13.97
C THR A 67 12.57 -0.89 -13.48
N LEU A 68 12.72 0.25 -14.15
CA LEU A 68 13.67 1.29 -13.77
C LEU A 68 13.36 1.90 -12.40
N MET A 69 12.08 2.19 -12.11
CA MET A 69 11.64 2.70 -10.81
C MET A 69 11.96 1.69 -9.68
N ASN A 70 11.67 0.41 -9.91
CA ASN A 70 11.99 -0.64 -8.95
C ASN A 70 13.50 -0.80 -8.73
N ALA A 71 14.31 -0.72 -9.80
CA ALA A 71 15.76 -0.78 -9.74
C ALA A 71 16.35 0.41 -8.96
N ALA A 72 15.85 1.62 -9.19
CA ALA A 72 16.23 2.82 -8.44
C ALA A 72 15.90 2.67 -6.95
N ALA A 73 14.69 2.23 -6.62
CA ALA A 73 14.29 1.97 -5.23
C ALA A 73 15.13 0.87 -4.56
N PHE A 74 15.49 -0.18 -5.30
CA PHE A 74 16.39 -1.23 -4.82
C PHE A 74 17.79 -0.69 -4.53
N LYS A 75 18.37 0.09 -5.46
CA LYS A 75 19.68 0.72 -5.29
C LYS A 75 19.72 1.62 -4.05
N ALA A 76 18.71 2.49 -3.88
CA ALA A 76 18.60 3.37 -2.71
C ALA A 76 18.56 2.57 -1.39
N ARG A 77 17.74 1.51 -1.34
CA ARG A 77 17.66 0.61 -0.18
C ARG A 77 18.99 -0.08 0.13
N THR A 78 19.71 -0.55 -0.89
CA THR A 78 21.02 -1.20 -0.72
C THR A 78 22.05 -0.23 -0.16
N ILE A 79 22.14 0.98 -0.71
CA ILE A 79 23.05 2.02 -0.23
C ILE A 79 22.76 2.36 1.23
N GLN A 80 21.50 2.60 1.58
CA GLN A 80 21.11 2.96 2.95
C GLN A 80 21.43 1.84 3.96
N ARG A 81 21.19 0.57 3.59
CA ARG A 81 21.42 -0.56 4.50
C ARG A 81 22.88 -0.95 4.63
N ASN A 82 23.68 -0.83 3.57
CA ASN A 82 25.11 -1.18 3.62
C ASN A 82 25.85 -0.36 4.69
N LYS A 83 25.46 0.91 4.92
CA LYS A 83 26.01 1.75 6.02
C LYS A 83 25.91 1.12 7.42
N ASN A 84 24.93 0.23 7.63
CA ASN A 84 24.68 -0.41 8.91
C ASN A 84 25.01 -1.92 8.92
N ARG A 85 25.36 -2.52 7.78
CA ARG A 85 25.66 -3.97 7.68
C ARG A 85 27.00 -4.32 8.34
N ASP A 86 28.02 -3.49 8.12
CA ASP A 86 29.39 -3.76 8.59
C ASP A 86 29.57 -3.50 10.10
N LYS A 87 28.54 -3.02 10.80
CA LYS A 87 28.57 -2.86 12.26
C LYS A 87 28.60 -4.20 13.01
N ARG A 88 28.28 -5.31 12.34
CA ARG A 88 28.33 -6.67 12.92
C ARG A 88 29.71 -7.33 12.80
N SER A 89 30.53 -6.93 11.85
CA SER A 89 31.89 -7.47 11.64
C SER A 89 32.93 -6.84 12.58
N ALA A 90 32.68 -5.64 13.11
CA ALA A 90 33.55 -4.99 14.09
C ALA A 90 33.50 -5.63 15.49
N ALA A 91 32.47 -6.43 15.81
CA ALA A 91 32.32 -7.10 17.10
C ALA A 91 33.04 -8.46 17.21
N MET A 92 33.83 -8.85 16.19
CA MET A 92 34.68 -10.05 16.20
C MET A 92 36.16 -9.76 15.89
N ALA A 93 36.58 -8.49 15.98
CA ALA A 93 38.01 -8.19 16.11
C ALA A 93 38.45 -8.51 17.56
N PRO A 94 39.53 -9.28 17.77
CA PRO A 94 40.01 -9.65 19.10
C PRO A 94 40.41 -8.44 19.96
#